data_AF-A0A8T6RLZ4-F1
#
_entry.id   AF-A0A8T6RLZ4-F1
#
_cell.length_a   1.000
_cell.length_b   1.000
_cell.length_c   1.000
_cell.angle_alpha   90.00
_cell.angle_beta   90.00
_cell.angle_gamma   90.00
#
_symmetry.space_group_name_H-M   'P 1'
#
loop_
_entity.id
_entity.type
_entity.pdbx_description
1 polymer ?
#
loop_
_entity_poly.entity_id
_entity_poly.type
_entity_poly.pdbx_seq_one_letter_code
_entity_poly.pdbx_strand_id
1 'polypeptide(L)'
;MARNDHELRIKRLEHEINLALEKAKDAELESKLLLASHFYKIASELSRKNDDYQKVKVYHQRAESLLNKDINLKADKHAEYVKDKAKKIVSSIRGRLKITLKVAELAVDKEKNLDAFMYYDIAAHLFSELGDSERAIACKQTASHYKSIAIEMECKKIADYYEQSLSETGFFK
;
A
#
# COMPACT_ATOMS: atom_id res chain seq x y z
N MET A 1 -13.53 -5.13 -67.02
CA MET A 1 -12.41 -4.60 -66.21
C MET A 1 -12.71 -4.56 -64.71
N ALA A 2 -13.89 -4.13 -64.25
CA ALA A 2 -14.22 -3.99 -62.82
C ALA A 2 -14.12 -5.25 -61.90
N ARG A 3 -14.29 -6.48 -62.43
CA ARG A 3 -14.16 -7.72 -61.62
C ARG A 3 -12.72 -7.98 -61.14
N ASN A 4 -11.72 -7.60 -61.94
CA ASN A 4 -10.32 -7.85 -61.62
C ASN A 4 -9.83 -6.94 -60.48
N ASP A 5 -10.31 -5.69 -60.46
CA ASP A 5 -9.97 -4.71 -59.43
C ASP A 5 -10.56 -5.06 -58.05
N HIS A 6 -11.77 -5.64 -58.05
CA HIS A 6 -12.42 -6.10 -56.82
C HIS A 6 -11.68 -7.30 -56.20
N GLU A 7 -11.28 -8.28 -57.00
CA GLU A 7 -10.50 -9.44 -56.54
C GLU A 7 -9.11 -9.03 -56.03
N LEU A 8 -8.44 -8.09 -56.72
CA LEU A 8 -7.17 -7.52 -56.27
C LEU A 8 -7.31 -6.80 -54.92
N ARG A 9 -8.42 -6.09 -54.71
CA ARG A 9 -8.72 -5.42 -53.43
C ARG A 9 -8.93 -6.42 -52.30
N ILE A 10 -9.69 -7.50 -52.52
CA ILE A 10 -9.92 -8.55 -51.52
C ILE A 10 -8.58 -9.18 -51.11
N LYS A 11 -7.75 -9.58 -52.09
CA LYS A 11 -6.44 -10.20 -51.80
C LYS A 11 -5.51 -9.29 -50.99
N ARG A 12 -5.53 -7.98 -51.24
CA ARG A 12 -4.77 -7.00 -50.45
C ARG A 12 -5.28 -6.94 -49.00
N LEU A 13 -6.59 -6.85 -48.80
CA LEU A 13 -7.19 -6.84 -47.47
C LEU A 13 -6.90 -8.14 -46.71
N GLU A 14 -6.97 -9.29 -47.36
CA GLU A 14 -6.61 -10.58 -46.74
C GLU A 14 -5.15 -10.65 -46.32
N HIS A 15 -4.24 -10.12 -47.15
CA HIS A 15 -2.82 -10.04 -46.79
C HIS A 15 -2.60 -9.14 -45.57
N GLU A 16 -3.22 -7.96 -45.53
CA GLU A 16 -3.13 -7.05 -44.38
C GLU A 16 -3.75 -7.65 -43.10
N ILE A 17 -4.86 -8.39 -43.22
CA ILE A 17 -5.47 -9.13 -42.11
C ILE A 17 -4.47 -10.17 -41.56
N ASN A 18 -3.87 -10.97 -42.44
CA ASN A 18 -2.91 -12.00 -42.02
C ASN A 18 -1.69 -11.38 -41.34
N LEU A 19 -1.14 -10.28 -41.87
CA LEU A 19 -0.04 -9.56 -41.25
C LEU A 19 -0.40 -9.01 -39.87
N ALA A 20 -1.62 -8.48 -39.69
CA ALA A 20 -2.10 -8.03 -38.38
C ALA A 20 -2.23 -9.20 -37.39
N LEU A 21 -2.71 -10.37 -37.85
CA LEU A 21 -2.85 -11.56 -37.01
C LEU A 21 -1.50 -12.17 -36.62
N GLU A 22 -0.50 -12.15 -37.51
CA GLU A 22 0.87 -12.56 -37.17
C GLU A 22 1.44 -11.67 -36.08
N LYS A 23 1.37 -10.34 -36.25
CA LYS A 23 1.80 -9.39 -35.21
C LYS A 23 1.04 -9.55 -33.90
N ALA A 24 -0.24 -9.89 -33.95
CA ALA A 24 -1.04 -10.16 -32.76
C ALA A 24 -0.52 -11.40 -32.03
N LYS A 25 -0.23 -12.49 -32.75
CA LYS A 25 0.32 -13.73 -32.19
C LYS A 25 1.71 -13.52 -31.60
N ASP A 26 2.58 -12.81 -32.30
CA ASP A 26 3.92 -12.47 -31.80
C ASP A 26 3.83 -11.66 -30.51
N ALA A 27 2.94 -10.67 -30.45
CA ALA A 27 2.68 -9.91 -29.24
C ALA A 27 2.08 -10.77 -28.10
N GLU A 28 1.23 -11.75 -28.40
CA GLU A 28 0.75 -12.72 -27.40
C GLU A 28 1.88 -13.60 -26.85
N LEU A 29 2.76 -14.10 -27.72
CA LEU A 29 3.93 -14.92 -27.34
C LEU A 29 4.89 -14.13 -26.44
N GLU A 30 5.08 -12.84 -26.73
CA GLU A 30 5.85 -11.92 -25.90
C GLU A 30 5.09 -11.43 -24.65
N SER A 31 3.88 -11.94 -24.39
CA SER A 31 3.02 -11.52 -23.28
C SER A 31 2.64 -10.03 -23.28
N LYS A 32 2.72 -9.36 -24.44
CA LYS A 32 2.30 -7.97 -24.67
C LYS A 32 0.82 -7.91 -25.01
N LEU A 33 -0.03 -8.28 -24.05
CA LEU A 33 -1.47 -8.49 -24.25
C LEU A 33 -2.23 -7.26 -24.79
N LEU A 34 -1.89 -6.05 -24.34
CA LEU A 34 -2.48 -4.81 -24.85
C LEU A 34 -2.15 -4.59 -26.34
N LEU A 35 -0.92 -4.89 -26.74
CA LEU A 35 -0.46 -4.77 -28.13
C LEU A 35 -1.11 -5.85 -29.01
N ALA A 36 -1.22 -7.07 -28.50
CA ALA A 36 -1.96 -8.14 -29.18
C ALA A 36 -3.44 -7.77 -29.38
N SER A 37 -4.10 -7.23 -28.34
CA SER A 37 -5.48 -6.73 -28.42
C SER A 37 -5.63 -5.67 -29.51
N HIS A 38 -4.69 -4.73 -29.59
CA HIS A 38 -4.68 -3.70 -30.63
C HIS A 38 -4.59 -4.30 -32.05
N PHE A 39 -3.71 -5.28 -32.27
CA PHE A 39 -3.60 -5.93 -33.59
C PHE A 39 -4.81 -6.77 -33.97
N TYR A 40 -5.46 -7.45 -33.01
CA TYR A 40 -6.74 -8.11 -33.27
C TYR A 40 -7.86 -7.12 -33.61
N LYS A 41 -7.87 -5.93 -33.02
CA LYS A 41 -8.80 -4.86 -33.38
C LYS A 41 -8.57 -4.37 -34.81
N ILE A 42 -7.31 -4.20 -35.22
CA ILE A 42 -6.95 -3.88 -36.62
C ILE A 42 -7.44 -4.98 -37.58
N ALA A 43 -7.20 -6.27 -37.26
CA ALA A 43 -7.67 -7.39 -38.07
C ALA A 43 -9.21 -7.42 -38.18
N SER A 44 -9.91 -7.07 -37.11
CA SER A 44 -11.37 -6.92 -37.09
C SER A 44 -11.83 -5.78 -38.02
N GLU A 45 -11.19 -4.61 -37.96
CA GLU A 45 -11.54 -3.47 -38.82
C GLU A 45 -11.29 -3.76 -40.29
N LEU A 46 -10.19 -4.44 -40.63
CA LEU A 46 -9.89 -4.87 -41.99
C LEU A 46 -10.88 -5.94 -42.50
N SER A 47 -11.29 -6.86 -41.63
CA SER A 47 -12.29 -7.89 -41.96
C SER A 47 -13.66 -7.26 -42.21
N ARG A 48 -14.01 -6.18 -41.51
CA ARG A 48 -15.23 -5.39 -41.78
C ARG A 48 -15.18 -4.73 -43.15
N LYS A 49 -14.02 -4.20 -43.56
CA LYS A 49 -13.80 -3.63 -44.90
C LYS A 49 -13.85 -4.68 -46.02
N ASN A 50 -13.69 -5.96 -45.67
CA ASN A 50 -13.79 -7.11 -46.56
C ASN A 50 -15.15 -7.82 -46.47
N ASP A 51 -16.13 -7.22 -45.78
CA ASP A 51 -17.49 -7.76 -45.55
C ASP A 51 -17.54 -9.16 -44.89
N ASP A 52 -16.46 -9.57 -44.22
CA ASP A 52 -16.38 -10.84 -43.49
C ASP A 52 -16.76 -10.64 -42.02
N TYR A 53 -18.06 -10.48 -41.76
CA TYR A 53 -18.61 -10.20 -40.43
C TYR A 53 -18.39 -11.33 -39.42
N GLN A 54 -18.17 -12.58 -39.87
CA GLN A 54 -17.82 -13.69 -38.99
C GLN A 54 -16.44 -13.46 -38.37
N LYS A 55 -15.45 -13.12 -39.19
CA LYS A 55 -14.09 -12.78 -38.71
C LYS A 55 -14.07 -11.53 -37.83
N VAL A 56 -14.87 -10.51 -38.16
CA VAL A 56 -15.03 -9.31 -37.31
C VAL A 56 -15.38 -9.70 -35.87
N LYS A 57 -16.41 -10.54 -35.70
CA LYS A 57 -16.86 -10.95 -34.37
C LYS A 57 -15.77 -11.70 -33.61
N VAL A 58 -15.09 -12.65 -34.27
CA VAL A 58 -14.01 -13.45 -33.65
C VAL A 58 -12.85 -12.57 -33.21
N TYR A 59 -12.36 -11.70 -34.09
CA TYR A 59 -11.20 -10.86 -33.78
C TYR A 59 -11.52 -9.79 -32.73
N HIS A 60 -12.72 -9.21 -32.79
CA HIS A 60 -13.18 -8.27 -31.78
C HIS A 60 -13.27 -8.92 -30.39
N GLN A 61 -13.90 -10.10 -30.29
CA GLN A 61 -13.97 -10.84 -29.02
C GLN A 61 -12.58 -11.21 -28.48
N ARG A 62 -11.65 -11.59 -29.35
CA ARG A 62 -10.26 -11.87 -28.94
C ARG A 62 -9.58 -10.61 -28.42
N ALA A 63 -9.75 -9.47 -29.09
CA ALA A 63 -9.19 -8.19 -28.65
C ALA A 63 -9.71 -7.79 -27.26
N GLU A 64 -11.02 -7.90 -27.02
CA GLU A 64 -11.63 -7.61 -25.71
C GLU A 64 -11.14 -8.56 -24.63
N SER A 65 -11.06 -9.86 -24.92
CA SER A 65 -10.57 -10.87 -23.98
C SER A 65 -9.13 -10.58 -23.53
N LEU A 66 -8.25 -10.22 -24.47
CA LEU A 66 -6.85 -9.88 -24.17
C LEU A 66 -6.72 -8.58 -23.38
N LEU A 67 -7.54 -7.57 -23.71
CA LEU A 67 -7.58 -6.30 -22.98
C LEU A 67 -8.02 -6.53 -21.53
N ASN A 68 -9.10 -7.28 -21.32
CA ASN A 68 -9.59 -7.62 -19.98
C ASN A 68 -8.54 -8.42 -19.20
N LYS A 69 -7.82 -9.34 -19.85
CA LYS A 69 -6.72 -10.08 -19.24
C LYS A 69 -5.57 -9.16 -18.81
N ASP A 70 -5.18 -8.19 -19.63
CA ASP A 70 -4.15 -7.19 -19.30
C ASP A 70 -4.56 -6.32 -18.10
N ILE A 71 -5.81 -5.83 -18.10
CA ILE A 71 -6.38 -5.04 -17.01
C ILE A 71 -6.37 -5.84 -15.70
N ASN A 72 -6.85 -7.08 -15.72
CA ASN A 72 -6.89 -7.93 -14.54
C ASN A 72 -5.47 -8.24 -14.02
N LEU A 73 -4.52 -8.56 -14.89
CA LEU A 73 -3.13 -8.79 -14.48
C LEU A 73 -2.49 -7.54 -13.85
N LYS A 74 -2.79 -6.35 -14.35
CA LYS A 74 -2.33 -5.09 -13.75
C LYS A 74 -2.97 -4.85 -12.38
N ALA A 75 -4.27 -5.11 -12.26
CA ALA A 75 -4.99 -5.01 -10.99
C ALA A 75 -4.44 -5.99 -9.94
N ASP A 76 -4.19 -7.25 -10.33
CA ASP A 76 -3.62 -8.27 -9.44
C ASP A 76 -2.22 -7.88 -8.96
N LYS A 77 -1.35 -7.46 -9.87
CA LYS A 77 0.00 -6.96 -9.53
C LYS A 77 -0.06 -5.75 -8.60
N HIS A 78 -0.99 -4.84 -8.83
CA HIS A 78 -1.17 -3.68 -7.95
C HIS A 78 -1.67 -4.09 -6.56
N ALA A 79 -2.64 -5.01 -6.49
CA ALA A 79 -3.14 -5.54 -5.23
C ALA A 79 -2.05 -6.27 -4.45
N GLU A 80 -1.20 -7.05 -5.13
CA GLU A 80 -0.04 -7.71 -4.52
C GLU A 80 0.99 -6.71 -3.99
N TYR A 81 1.33 -5.69 -4.78
CA TYR A 81 2.22 -4.61 -4.35
C TYR A 81 1.71 -3.88 -3.10
N VAL A 82 0.40 -3.56 -3.06
CA VAL A 82 -0.22 -2.91 -1.90
C VAL A 82 -0.18 -3.83 -0.68
N LYS A 83 -0.48 -5.12 -0.83
CA LYS A 83 -0.39 -6.11 0.26
C LYS A 83 1.02 -6.20 0.82
N ASP A 84 2.04 -6.27 -0.03
CA ASP A 84 3.42 -6.38 0.42
C ASP A 84 3.93 -5.09 1.05
N LYS A 85 3.52 -3.93 0.53
CA LYS A 85 3.80 -2.64 1.17
C LYS A 85 3.16 -2.56 2.56
N ALA A 86 1.90 -2.99 2.70
CA ALA A 86 1.21 -3.05 3.98
C ALA A 86 1.92 -3.99 4.97
N LYS A 87 2.33 -5.20 4.53
CA LYS A 87 3.11 -6.13 5.36
C LYS A 87 4.41 -5.49 5.88
N LYS A 88 5.16 -4.78 5.02
CA LYS A 88 6.39 -4.10 5.40
C LYS A 88 6.14 -3.00 6.44
N ILE A 89 5.07 -2.21 6.26
CA ILE A 89 4.67 -1.17 7.23
C ILE A 89 4.34 -1.82 8.58
N VAL A 90 3.48 -2.85 8.59
CA VAL A 90 3.10 -3.57 9.82
C VAL A 90 4.33 -4.18 10.51
N SER A 91 5.25 -4.78 9.75
CA SER A 91 6.50 -5.32 10.29
C SER A 91 7.39 -4.24 10.93
N SER A 92 7.51 -3.08 10.28
CA SER A 92 8.25 -1.92 10.80
C SER A 92 7.63 -1.39 12.11
N ILE A 93 6.31 -1.21 12.14
CA ILE A 93 5.58 -0.76 13.34
C ILE A 93 5.78 -1.76 14.49
N ARG A 94 5.67 -3.07 14.23
CA ARG A 94 5.94 -4.11 15.24
C ARG A 94 7.37 -4.08 15.76
N GLY A 95 8.35 -3.86 14.88
CA GLY A 95 9.75 -3.71 15.26
C GLY A 95 9.97 -2.51 16.20
N ARG A 96 9.41 -1.35 15.83
CA ARG A 96 9.43 -0.14 16.67
C ARG A 96 8.75 -0.38 18.01
N LEU A 97 7.56 -0.98 18.00
CA LEU A 97 6.79 -1.28 19.21
C LEU A 97 7.57 -2.14 20.20
N LYS A 98 8.24 -3.19 19.72
CA LYS A 98 9.08 -4.07 20.57
C LYS A 98 10.21 -3.29 21.25
N ILE A 99 10.86 -2.40 20.51
CA ILE A 99 11.93 -1.55 21.05
C ILE A 99 11.34 -0.56 22.06
N THR A 100 10.26 0.13 21.70
CA THR A 100 9.58 1.10 22.56
C THR A 100 9.17 0.50 23.90
N LEU A 101 8.52 -0.67 23.90
CA LEU A 101 8.12 -1.35 25.13
C LEU A 101 9.33 -1.73 25.99
N LYS A 102 10.39 -2.28 25.38
CA LYS A 102 11.62 -2.63 26.10
C LYS A 102 12.28 -1.41 26.74
N VAL A 103 12.25 -0.26 26.07
CA VAL A 103 12.79 0.99 26.62
C VAL A 103 11.89 1.54 27.73
N ALA A 104 10.57 1.43 27.59
CA ALA A 104 9.61 1.78 28.65
C ALA A 104 9.86 0.96 29.92
N GLU A 105 9.96 -0.36 29.79
CA GLU A 105 10.25 -1.28 30.90
C GLU A 105 11.59 -0.94 31.57
N LEU A 106 12.64 -0.68 30.79
CA LEU A 106 13.94 -0.26 31.34
C LEU A 106 13.87 1.09 32.07
N ALA A 107 13.01 2.02 31.63
CA ALA A 107 12.81 3.29 32.30
C ALA A 107 12.10 3.08 33.65
N VAL A 108 11.15 2.15 33.72
CA VAL A 108 10.50 1.74 34.97
C VAL A 108 11.53 1.15 35.94
N ASP A 109 12.36 0.21 35.48
CA ASP A 109 13.40 -0.43 36.30
C ASP A 109 14.42 0.57 36.87
N LYS A 110 14.62 1.70 36.17
CA LYS A 110 15.52 2.80 36.58
C LYS A 110 14.80 3.94 37.28
N GLU A 111 13.53 3.77 37.63
CA GLU A 111 12.67 4.77 38.27
C GLU A 111 12.59 6.11 37.50
N LYS A 112 12.82 6.07 36.19
CA LYS A 112 12.71 7.22 35.28
C LYS A 112 11.28 7.38 34.81
N ASN A 113 10.42 7.84 35.71
CA ASN A 113 8.95 7.88 35.50
C ASN A 113 8.52 8.72 34.29
N LEU A 114 9.19 9.84 34.00
CA LEU A 114 8.87 10.66 32.83
C LEU A 114 9.20 9.94 31.52
N ASP A 115 10.35 9.26 31.46
CA ASP A 115 10.74 8.45 30.30
C ASP A 115 9.76 7.28 30.11
N ALA A 116 9.39 6.58 31.19
CA ALA A 116 8.41 5.50 31.17
C ALA A 116 7.06 5.98 30.61
N PHE A 117 6.56 7.14 31.07
CA PHE A 117 5.37 7.79 30.53
C PHE A 117 5.48 8.00 29.01
N MET A 118 6.56 8.63 28.54
CA MET A 118 6.74 8.94 27.12
C MET A 118 6.75 7.68 26.25
N TYR A 119 7.49 6.65 26.66
CA TYR A 119 7.59 5.42 25.86
C TYR A 119 6.29 4.59 25.89
N TYR A 120 5.56 4.54 27.02
CA TYR A 120 4.24 3.88 27.03
C TYR A 120 3.19 4.64 26.19
N ASP A 121 3.25 5.98 26.14
CA ASP A 121 2.38 6.79 25.28
C ASP A 121 2.68 6.54 23.79
N ILE A 122 3.96 6.48 23.42
CA ILE A 122 4.39 6.09 22.06
C ILE A 122 3.93 4.66 21.74
N ALA A 123 4.04 3.72 22.68
CA ALA A 123 3.57 2.35 22.48
C ALA A 123 2.06 2.28 22.26
N ALA A 124 1.27 3.10 22.99
CA ALA A 124 -0.16 3.20 22.81
C ALA A 124 -0.53 3.65 21.38
N HIS A 125 0.17 4.66 20.85
CA HIS A 125 0.01 5.10 19.47
C HIS A 125 0.33 3.99 18.46
N LEU A 126 1.43 3.27 18.64
CA LEU A 126 1.83 2.17 17.76
C LEU A 126 0.85 0.98 17.80
N PHE A 127 0.29 0.65 18.97
CA PHE A 127 -0.79 -0.35 19.06
C PHE A 127 -2.05 0.09 18.32
N SER A 128 -2.42 1.37 18.44
CA SER A 128 -3.56 1.93 17.70
C SER A 128 -3.34 1.89 16.19
N GLU A 129 -2.12 2.18 15.70
CA GLU A 129 -1.76 2.07 14.27
C GLU A 129 -1.86 0.62 13.75
N LEU A 130 -1.68 -0.37 14.63
CA LEU A 130 -1.87 -1.79 14.32
C LEU A 130 -3.34 -2.26 14.44
N GLY A 131 -4.24 -1.38 14.88
CA GLY A 131 -5.64 -1.70 15.14
C GLY A 131 -5.88 -2.46 16.46
N ASP A 132 -4.89 -2.54 17.35
CA ASP A 132 -4.99 -3.20 18.65
C ASP A 132 -5.44 -2.19 19.72
N SER A 133 -6.74 -1.90 19.73
CA SER A 133 -7.33 -0.88 20.59
C SER A 133 -7.23 -1.22 22.08
N GLU A 134 -7.37 -2.49 22.45
CA GLU A 134 -7.28 -2.94 23.84
C GLU A 134 -5.89 -2.68 24.42
N ARG A 135 -4.83 -3.06 23.69
CA ARG A 135 -3.46 -2.81 24.15
C ARG A 135 -3.07 -1.34 24.08
N ALA A 136 -3.61 -0.59 23.13
CA ALA A 136 -3.43 0.86 23.09
C ALA A 136 -3.99 1.52 24.36
N ILE A 137 -5.20 1.14 24.79
CA ILE A 137 -5.82 1.64 26.02
C ILE A 137 -4.98 1.27 27.25
N ALA A 138 -4.54 0.01 27.35
CA ALA A 138 -3.71 -0.45 28.45
C ALA A 138 -2.38 0.34 28.56
N CYS A 139 -1.71 0.57 27.43
CA CYS A 139 -0.50 1.40 27.39
C CYS A 139 -0.78 2.84 27.79
N LYS A 140 -1.91 3.42 27.36
CA LYS A 140 -2.29 4.79 27.71
C LYS A 140 -2.60 4.96 29.20
N GLN A 141 -3.25 3.97 29.82
CA GLN A 141 -3.47 3.93 31.27
C GLN A 141 -2.15 3.84 32.02
N THR A 142 -1.25 2.98 31.57
CA THR A 142 0.10 2.82 32.14
C THR A 142 0.92 4.11 32.02
N ALA A 143 0.89 4.76 30.85
CA ALA A 143 1.52 6.06 30.64
C ALA A 143 0.96 7.12 31.61
N SER A 144 -0.37 7.17 31.78
CA SER A 144 -1.02 8.12 32.69
C SER A 144 -0.63 7.89 34.15
N HIS A 145 -0.46 6.63 34.56
CA HIS A 145 0.03 6.28 35.89
C HIS A 145 1.45 6.84 36.13
N TYR A 146 2.40 6.58 35.23
CA TYR A 146 3.76 7.09 35.37
C TYR A 146 3.86 8.61 35.27
N LYS A 147 2.98 9.24 34.48
CA LYS A 147 2.87 10.71 34.44
C LYS A 147 2.50 11.28 35.81
N SER A 148 1.51 10.68 36.49
CA SER A 148 1.09 11.12 37.82
C SER A 148 2.22 10.97 38.84
N ILE A 149 2.95 9.85 38.82
CA ILE A 149 4.10 9.64 39.72
C ILE A 149 5.19 10.69 39.46
N ALA A 150 5.53 10.94 38.19
CA ALA A 150 6.55 11.93 37.84
C ALA A 150 6.18 13.34 38.35
N ILE A 151 4.91 13.74 38.20
CA ILE A 151 4.41 15.03 38.71
C ILE A 151 4.50 15.08 40.23
N GLU A 152 4.07 14.03 40.93
CA GLU A 152 4.08 13.99 42.39
C GLU A 152 5.51 14.12 42.94
N MET A 153 6.47 13.43 42.34
CA MET A 153 7.89 13.53 42.73
C MET A 153 8.45 14.94 42.51
N GLU A 154 8.06 15.61 41.42
CA GLU A 154 8.51 16.97 41.15
C GLU A 154 7.90 17.97 42.13
N CYS A 155 6.60 17.85 42.42
CA CYS A 155 5.94 18.66 43.44
C CYS A 155 6.58 18.50 44.83
N LYS A 156 6.95 17.26 45.21
CA LYS A 156 7.66 16.99 46.47
C LYS A 156 9.02 17.68 46.52
N LYS A 157 9.85 17.55 45.47
CA LYS A 157 11.15 18.24 45.40
C LYS A 157 11.02 19.76 45.53
N ILE A 158 10.00 20.34 44.88
CA ILE A 158 9.72 21.77 44.97
C ILE A 158 9.33 22.15 46.41
N ALA A 159 8.45 21.37 47.05
CA ALA A 159 8.06 21.60 48.44
C ALA A 159 9.27 21.51 49.39
N ASP A 160 10.08 20.47 49.27
CA ASP A 160 11.30 20.26 50.08
C ASP A 160 12.28 21.44 49.92
N TYR A 161 12.45 21.94 48.70
CA TYR A 161 13.28 23.11 48.42
C TYR A 161 12.73 24.39 49.10
N TYR A 162 11.41 24.60 49.05
CA TYR A 162 10.77 25.73 49.73
C TYR A 162 10.89 25.63 51.25
N GLU A 163 10.69 24.43 51.83
CA GLU A 163 10.86 24.22 53.27
C GLU A 163 12.31 24.46 53.72
N GLN A 164 13.30 23.96 52.96
CA GLN A 164 14.72 24.21 53.23
C GLN A 164 15.05 25.71 53.18
N SER A 165 14.64 26.42 52.12
CA SER A 165 14.92 27.85 51.98
C SER A 165 14.25 28.72 53.06
N LEU A 166 13.05 28.35 53.52
CA LEU A 166 12.38 29.01 54.65
C LEU A 166 13.09 28.74 55.99
N SER A 167 13.66 27.54 56.17
CA SER A 167 14.44 27.21 57.36
C SER A 167 15.79 27.94 57.43
N GLU A 168 16.43 28.15 56.28
CA GLU A 168 17.74 28.83 56.17
C GLU A 168 17.64 30.36 56.28
N THR A 169 16.53 30.96 55.83
CA THR A 169 16.30 32.42 55.87
C THR A 169 15.85 32.94 57.24
N GLY A 170 15.69 32.06 58.24
CA GLY A 170 15.36 32.45 59.62
C GLY A 170 13.97 33.05 59.80
N PHE A 171 13.06 32.88 58.83
CA PHE A 171 11.70 33.45 58.87
C PHE A 171 10.82 32.85 59.99
N PHE A 172 11.29 31.79 60.65
CA PHE A 172 10.64 31.11 61.78
C PHE A 172 11.46 31.16 63.10
N LYS A 173 12.30 32.18 63.31
CA LYS A 173 12.86 32.49 64.65
C LYS A 173 12.31 33.78 65.22
#